data_AF-A0AAD7VZU8-F1
#
_entry.id   AF-A0AAD7VZU8-F1
#
_cell.length_a   1.000
_cell.length_b   1.000
_cell.length_c   1.000
_cell.angle_alpha   90.00
_cell.angle_beta   90.00
_cell.angle_gamma   90.00
#
_symmetry.space_group_name_H-M   'P 1'
#
loop_
_entity.id
_entity.type
_entity.pdbx_description
1 polymer ?
#
loop_
_entity_poly.entity_id
_entity_poly.type
_entity_poly.pdbx_seq_one_letter_code
_entity_poly.pdbx_strand_id
1 'polypeptide(L)'
;MDVPGPSHQYAASTGLHTGKEEVEEVHPERRVLQHVRLCRLRSPCGCCEAAPEPEGPQERPRARPDWEAFAGSPELQANYTAEVRGRLHLLAEEGEPTTYERFLSASEEATRKWVPTKGRHRASPRSKHPEVVRARTRVEEARRSFEREGTTESQEELNGAKQQLFSTYDRIKGEELMEKVKKVETVHGERRYKESWKVINEMSGHKRSRRTAGRLQPRGEGDLLVHPLPGSPRHPPNSGRS
;
A
#
# COMPACT_ATOMS: atom_id res chain seq x y z
N MET A 1 54.54 36.12 62.36
CA MET A 1 53.75 36.74 61.28
C MET A 1 52.30 36.50 61.63
N ASP A 2 51.77 37.40 62.45
CA ASP A 2 50.36 37.58 62.76
C ASP A 2 49.60 38.18 61.57
N VAL A 3 48.27 38.21 61.73
CA VAL A 3 47.24 39.07 61.09
C VAL A 3 46.18 38.25 60.30
N PRO A 4 44.88 38.57 60.46
CA PRO A 4 43.82 37.59 60.75
C PRO A 4 42.66 37.56 59.73
N GLY A 5 41.62 36.77 60.03
CA GLY A 5 40.35 36.72 59.28
C GLY A 5 39.54 38.02 59.33
N PRO A 6 38.37 38.04 58.65
CA PRO A 6 37.14 38.17 59.45
C PRO A 6 35.93 37.36 58.95
N SER A 7 35.11 36.99 59.93
CA SER A 7 33.69 36.64 59.85
C SER A 7 32.86 37.67 59.07
N HIS A 8 31.79 37.21 58.41
CA HIS A 8 30.45 37.76 58.63
C HIS A 8 29.36 36.81 58.07
N GLN A 9 28.48 36.37 58.97
CA GLN A 9 27.12 35.95 58.65
C GLN A 9 26.30 37.18 58.22
N TYR A 10 25.36 37.04 57.29
CA TYR A 10 24.03 37.66 57.36
C TYR A 10 23.01 36.92 56.48
N ALA A 11 21.80 36.81 57.02
CA ALA A 11 20.62 36.18 56.48
C ALA A 11 19.89 37.06 55.44
N ALA A 12 19.05 36.43 54.61
CA ALA A 12 17.84 37.06 54.09
C ALA A 12 16.79 36.01 53.70
N SER A 13 15.77 35.87 54.55
CA SER A 13 14.44 35.41 54.17
C SER A 13 13.72 36.55 53.45
N THR A 14 13.10 36.28 52.29
CA THR A 14 11.85 36.90 51.87
C THR A 14 11.15 35.99 50.86
N GLY A 15 9.88 35.69 51.14
CA GLY A 15 9.05 34.83 50.31
C GLY A 15 8.43 35.56 49.11
N LEU A 16 7.58 34.82 48.39
CA LEU A 16 6.30 35.31 47.84
C LEU A 16 5.56 34.15 47.19
N HIS A 17 4.38 33.87 47.73
CA HIS A 17 3.29 33.24 47.00
C HIS A 17 2.98 34.05 45.75
N THR A 18 2.93 33.40 44.60
CA THR A 18 1.95 33.73 43.57
C THR A 18 1.42 32.43 42.99
N GLY A 19 0.13 32.19 43.22
CA GLY A 19 -0.61 31.15 42.54
C GLY A 19 -0.56 31.39 41.05
N LYS A 20 -0.23 30.34 40.29
CA LYS A 20 -0.54 30.30 38.87
C LYS A 20 -1.85 29.53 38.76
N GLU A 21 -2.93 30.30 38.57
CA GLU A 21 -4.13 29.85 37.87
C GLU A 21 -3.69 29.05 36.64
N GLU A 22 -3.99 27.76 36.68
CA GLU A 22 -3.97 26.90 35.52
C GLU A 22 -5.20 27.30 34.68
N VAL A 23 -5.03 28.33 33.85
CA VAL A 23 -6.01 28.67 32.81
C VAL A 23 -5.96 27.52 31.81
N GLU A 24 -6.94 26.62 31.92
CA GLU A 24 -7.23 25.60 30.93
C GLU A 24 -7.58 26.30 29.60
N GLU A 25 -6.55 26.55 28.79
CA GLU A 25 -6.69 27.07 27.44
C GLU A 25 -7.32 25.97 26.57
N VAL A 26 -8.66 25.94 26.58
CA VAL A 26 -9.46 25.03 25.76
C VAL A 26 -9.26 25.40 24.30
N HIS A 27 -8.29 24.74 23.68
CA HIS A 27 -7.95 24.84 22.27
C HIS A 27 -9.22 24.71 21.40
N PRO A 28 -9.54 25.68 20.52
CA PRO A 28 -10.80 25.73 19.78
C PRO A 28 -11.02 24.51 18.86
N GLU A 29 -9.96 23.78 18.52
CA GLU A 29 -10.01 22.55 17.72
C GLU A 29 -10.64 21.37 18.46
N ARG A 30 -10.59 21.32 19.81
CA ARG A 30 -11.25 20.26 20.58
C ARG A 30 -12.77 20.37 20.53
N ARG A 31 -13.32 21.59 20.45
CA ARG A 31 -14.77 21.84 20.32
C ARG A 31 -15.32 21.35 18.98
N VAL A 32 -14.57 21.55 17.90
CA VAL A 32 -14.96 21.10 16.55
C VAL A 32 -15.02 19.57 16.48
N LEU A 33 -14.02 18.89 17.06
CA LEU A 33 -13.98 17.42 17.07
C LEU A 33 -15.07 16.78 17.94
N GLN A 34 -15.48 17.43 19.03
CA GLN A 34 -16.57 16.95 19.88
C GLN A 34 -17.94 17.12 19.19
N HIS A 35 -18.13 18.20 18.43
CA HIS A 35 -19.37 18.45 17.67
C HIS A 35 -19.53 17.49 16.49
N VAL A 36 -18.45 17.18 15.78
CA VAL A 36 -18.44 16.17 14.70
C VAL A 36 -18.73 14.75 15.24
N ARG A 37 -18.28 14.45 16.47
CA ARG A 37 -18.58 13.16 17.13
C ARG A 37 -20.04 13.01 17.56
N LEU A 38 -20.67 14.10 18.00
CA LEU A 38 -22.07 14.06 18.47
C LEU A 38 -23.08 13.95 17.32
N CYS A 39 -22.76 14.46 16.12
CA CYS A 39 -23.62 14.30 14.94
C CYS A 39 -23.66 12.87 14.38
N ARG A 40 -22.74 11.99 14.78
CA ARG A 40 -22.72 10.58 14.34
C ARG A 40 -23.61 9.64 15.17
N LEU A 41 -24.08 10.09 16.33
CA LEU A 41 -24.73 9.22 17.34
C LEU A 41 -26.19 9.59 17.65
N ARG A 42 -26.77 10.55 16.94
CA ARG A 42 -28.18 10.94 17.11
C ARG A 42 -28.80 11.28 15.77
N SER A 43 -30.10 10.97 15.66
CA SER A 43 -30.97 11.05 14.49
C SER A 43 -30.72 12.25 13.57
N PRO A 44 -31.06 12.14 12.27
CA PRO A 44 -30.75 13.17 11.28
C PRO A 44 -31.34 14.52 11.68
N CYS A 45 -30.50 15.49 12.00
CA CYS A 45 -30.92 16.89 12.04
C CYS A 45 -31.02 17.41 10.59
N GLY A 46 -32.03 18.22 10.29
CA GLY A 46 -32.32 18.79 8.96
C GLY A 46 -31.28 19.77 8.40
N CYS A 47 -30.02 19.67 8.82
CA CYS A 47 -28.87 20.44 8.35
C CYS A 47 -27.94 19.62 7.46
N CYS A 48 -28.18 18.31 7.31
CA CYS A 48 -27.42 17.42 6.45
C CYS A 48 -28.30 17.10 5.24
N GLU A 49 -27.98 17.63 4.06
CA GLU A 49 -28.51 17.07 2.81
C GLU A 49 -28.29 15.55 2.83
N ALA A 50 -29.36 14.80 2.60
CA ALA A 50 -29.30 13.35 2.51
C ALA A 50 -28.16 13.00 1.54
N ALA A 51 -27.19 12.23 2.03
CA ALA A 51 -26.13 11.73 1.19
C ALA A 51 -26.79 11.03 -0.01
N PRO A 52 -26.42 11.37 -1.26
CA PRO A 52 -26.97 10.66 -2.41
C PRO A 52 -26.68 9.17 -2.23
N GLU A 53 -27.75 8.38 -2.24
CA GLU A 53 -27.68 6.93 -2.33
C GLU A 53 -26.64 6.55 -3.40
N PRO A 54 -25.70 5.63 -3.11
CA PRO A 54 -24.72 5.20 -4.10
C PRO A 54 -25.44 4.36 -5.17
N GLU A 55 -26.11 5.02 -6.11
CA GLU A 55 -26.66 4.43 -7.32
C GLU A 55 -25.51 4.17 -8.29
N GLY A 56 -24.93 2.98 -8.16
CA GLY A 56 -24.01 2.44 -9.14
C GLY A 56 -23.44 1.10 -8.65
N PRO A 57 -23.44 0.04 -9.47
CA PRO A 57 -22.79 -1.21 -9.09
C PRO A 57 -21.32 -0.90 -8.83
N GLN A 58 -20.90 -0.97 -7.56
CA GLN A 58 -19.49 -0.94 -7.21
C GLN A 58 -18.83 -2.09 -7.96
N GLU A 59 -18.08 -1.78 -9.02
CA GLU A 59 -17.30 -2.78 -9.74
C GLU A 59 -16.24 -3.31 -8.78
N ARG A 60 -16.58 -4.39 -8.08
CA ARG A 60 -15.62 -5.17 -7.31
C ARG A 60 -14.51 -5.56 -8.29
N PRO A 61 -13.22 -5.42 -7.94
CA PRO A 61 -12.13 -5.80 -8.83
C PRO A 61 -12.38 -7.24 -9.32
N ARG A 62 -12.58 -7.41 -10.64
CA ARG A 62 -12.94 -8.70 -11.23
C ARG A 62 -11.97 -9.76 -10.74
N ALA A 63 -12.48 -10.68 -9.92
CA ALA A 63 -11.69 -11.79 -9.40
C ALA A 63 -11.16 -12.59 -10.60
N ARG A 64 -9.85 -12.87 -10.62
CA ARG A 64 -9.27 -13.59 -11.75
C ARG A 64 -9.66 -15.07 -11.65
N PRO A 65 -10.31 -15.66 -12.66
CA PRO A 65 -10.63 -17.07 -12.65
C PRO A 65 -9.35 -17.91 -12.57
N ASP A 66 -9.41 -18.97 -11.79
CA ASP A 66 -8.37 -19.99 -11.70
C ASP A 66 -8.69 -21.15 -12.64
N TRP A 67 -8.37 -20.95 -13.92
CA TRP A 67 -8.57 -21.97 -14.94
C TRP A 67 -7.72 -23.22 -14.71
N GLU A 68 -6.62 -23.13 -13.97
CA GLU A 68 -5.73 -24.24 -13.68
C GLU A 68 -6.33 -25.15 -12.60
N ALA A 69 -6.82 -24.57 -11.51
CA ALA A 69 -7.57 -25.30 -10.49
C ALA A 69 -8.86 -25.90 -11.06
N PHE A 70 -9.54 -25.18 -11.96
CA PHE A 70 -10.72 -25.68 -12.67
C PHE A 70 -10.38 -26.86 -13.60
N ALA A 71 -9.30 -26.76 -14.38
CA ALA A 71 -8.85 -27.83 -15.27
C ALA A 71 -8.49 -29.12 -14.51
N GLY A 72 -8.04 -29.01 -13.26
CA GLY A 72 -7.74 -30.15 -12.39
C GLY A 72 -8.95 -30.83 -11.75
N SER A 73 -10.16 -30.28 -11.85
CA SER A 73 -11.37 -30.83 -11.21
C SER A 73 -12.44 -31.21 -12.24
N PRO A 74 -12.60 -32.51 -12.54
CA PRO A 74 -13.65 -33.00 -13.45
C PRO A 74 -15.06 -32.70 -12.95
N GLU A 75 -15.27 -32.70 -11.63
CA GLU A 75 -16.55 -32.40 -11.01
C GLU A 75 -16.98 -30.94 -11.27
N LEU A 76 -16.06 -29.99 -11.09
CA LEU A 76 -16.32 -28.58 -11.39
C LEU A 76 -16.63 -28.37 -12.88
N GLN A 77 -15.94 -29.09 -13.77
CA GLN A 77 -16.17 -29.04 -15.21
C GLN A 77 -17.55 -29.59 -15.59
N ALA A 78 -17.97 -30.71 -14.99
CA ALA A 78 -19.29 -31.28 -15.21
C ALA A 78 -20.40 -30.33 -14.76
N ASN A 79 -20.29 -29.79 -13.55
CA ASN A 79 -21.24 -28.83 -13.01
C ASN A 79 -21.29 -27.52 -13.82
N TYR A 80 -20.13 -27.00 -14.21
CA TYR A 80 -20.03 -25.84 -15.10
C TYR A 80 -20.75 -26.10 -16.43
N THR A 81 -20.50 -27.25 -17.06
CA THR A 81 -21.09 -27.60 -18.36
C THR A 81 -22.61 -27.76 -18.26
N ALA A 82 -23.09 -28.44 -17.21
CA ALA A 82 -24.52 -28.59 -16.96
C ALA A 82 -25.20 -27.23 -16.75
N GLU A 83 -24.57 -26.32 -16.00
CA GLU A 83 -25.10 -24.98 -15.75
C GLU A 83 -25.12 -24.12 -17.03
N VAL A 84 -24.06 -24.13 -17.83
CA VAL A 84 -24.04 -23.40 -19.12
C VAL A 84 -25.14 -23.92 -20.04
N ARG A 85 -25.31 -25.24 -20.15
CA ARG A 85 -26.37 -25.85 -20.97
C ARG A 85 -27.76 -25.51 -20.46
N GLY A 86 -27.98 -25.61 -19.15
CA GLY A 86 -29.26 -25.28 -18.53
C GLY A 86 -29.63 -23.81 -18.74
N ARG A 87 -28.71 -22.90 -18.48
CA ARG A 87 -28.92 -21.46 -18.72
C ARG A 87 -29.12 -21.12 -20.19
N LEU A 88 -28.32 -21.71 -21.08
CA LEU A 88 -28.47 -21.47 -22.52
C LEU A 88 -29.83 -21.95 -23.02
N HIS A 89 -30.35 -23.06 -22.49
CA HIS A 89 -31.67 -23.56 -22.83
C HIS A 89 -32.79 -22.61 -22.36
N LEU A 90 -32.71 -22.12 -21.12
CA LEU A 90 -33.66 -21.13 -20.60
C LEU A 90 -33.63 -19.83 -21.41
N LEU A 91 -32.44 -19.33 -21.73
CA LEU A 91 -32.27 -18.13 -22.55
C LEU A 91 -32.71 -18.36 -24.00
N ALA A 92 -32.70 -19.60 -24.51
CA ALA A 92 -33.17 -19.92 -25.86
C ALA A 92 -34.67 -19.60 -26.04
N GLU A 93 -35.45 -19.74 -24.98
CA GLU A 93 -36.91 -19.56 -24.97
C GLU A 93 -37.37 -18.09 -24.90
N GLU A 94 -36.51 -17.15 -24.49
CA GLU A 94 -36.89 -15.75 -24.16
C GLU A 94 -36.89 -14.72 -25.31
N GLY A 95 -36.64 -15.09 -26.58
CA GLY A 95 -36.59 -14.11 -27.69
C GLY A 95 -35.34 -13.18 -27.66
N GLU A 96 -35.02 -12.52 -28.79
CA GLU A 96 -33.71 -11.86 -29.09
C GLU A 96 -33.08 -11.13 -27.88
N PRO A 97 -31.86 -11.55 -27.48
CA PRO A 97 -30.65 -11.33 -28.30
C PRO A 97 -30.13 -12.59 -29.03
N THR A 98 -29.16 -12.42 -29.93
CA THR A 98 -28.57 -13.50 -30.73
C THR A 98 -28.08 -14.67 -29.87
N THR A 99 -28.13 -15.89 -30.42
CA THR A 99 -27.74 -17.14 -29.73
C THR A 99 -26.36 -17.09 -29.09
N TYR A 100 -25.43 -16.31 -29.66
CA TYR A 100 -24.08 -16.13 -29.14
C TYR A 100 -24.01 -15.25 -27.88
N GLU A 101 -24.79 -14.17 -27.80
CA GLU A 101 -24.82 -13.30 -26.62
C GLU A 101 -25.36 -14.02 -25.40
N ARG A 102 -26.39 -14.85 -25.61
CA ARG A 102 -26.95 -15.72 -24.56
C ARG A 102 -25.92 -16.73 -24.06
N PHE A 103 -25.13 -17.30 -24.97
CA PHE A 103 -24.03 -18.18 -24.60
C PHE A 103 -22.96 -17.45 -23.78
N LEU A 104 -22.56 -16.24 -24.18
CA LEU A 104 -21.60 -15.44 -23.40
C LEU A 104 -22.13 -15.15 -22.00
N SER A 105 -23.40 -14.74 -21.87
CA SER A 105 -24.05 -14.49 -20.58
C SER A 105 -24.09 -15.75 -19.70
N ALA A 106 -24.59 -16.86 -20.24
CA ALA A 106 -24.62 -18.15 -19.55
C ALA A 106 -23.23 -18.61 -19.11
N SER A 107 -22.21 -18.41 -19.95
CA SER A 107 -20.82 -18.74 -19.66
C SER A 107 -20.23 -17.85 -18.57
N GLU A 108 -20.54 -16.55 -18.56
CA GLU A 108 -20.05 -15.62 -17.55
C GLU A 108 -20.65 -15.96 -16.18
N GLU A 109 -21.96 -16.21 -16.13
CA GLU A 109 -22.62 -16.61 -14.88
C GLU A 109 -22.13 -17.97 -14.38
N ALA A 110 -21.94 -18.95 -15.27
CA ALA A 110 -21.40 -20.25 -14.88
C ALA A 110 -19.96 -20.12 -14.39
N THR A 111 -19.18 -19.22 -15.01
CA THR A 111 -17.81 -18.93 -14.58
C THR A 111 -17.79 -18.35 -13.18
N ARG A 112 -18.70 -17.41 -12.88
CA ARG A 112 -18.81 -16.82 -11.53
C ARG A 112 -19.22 -17.84 -10.46
N LYS A 113 -20.03 -18.84 -10.82
CA LYS A 113 -20.57 -19.85 -9.89
C LYS A 113 -19.62 -21.02 -9.65
N TRP A 114 -18.99 -21.52 -10.70
CA TRP A 114 -18.29 -22.81 -10.67
C TRP A 114 -16.77 -22.73 -10.84
N VAL A 115 -16.24 -21.63 -11.39
CA VAL A 115 -14.79 -21.50 -11.58
C VAL A 115 -14.17 -20.89 -10.33
N PRO A 116 -13.21 -21.58 -9.67
CA PRO A 116 -12.52 -21.03 -8.51
C PRO A 116 -11.82 -19.72 -8.86
N THR A 117 -11.64 -18.84 -7.89
CA THR A 117 -10.96 -17.56 -8.10
C THR A 117 -9.56 -17.59 -7.53
N LYS A 118 -8.59 -17.03 -8.27
CA LYS A 118 -7.21 -16.90 -7.77
C LYS A 118 -7.19 -15.93 -6.60
N GLY A 119 -6.90 -16.49 -5.41
CA GLY A 119 -6.64 -15.72 -4.22
C GLY A 119 -5.49 -14.74 -4.45
N ARG A 120 -5.65 -13.49 -4.01
CA ARG A 120 -4.54 -12.54 -4.04
C ARG A 120 -3.60 -12.84 -2.88
N HIS A 121 -2.58 -13.66 -3.13
CA HIS A 121 -1.55 -13.89 -2.13
C HIS A 121 -0.76 -12.59 -1.90
N ARG A 122 -0.84 -12.05 -0.68
CA ARG A 122 0.03 -10.97 -0.24
C ARG A 122 1.12 -11.62 0.61
N ALA A 123 2.38 -11.31 0.31
CA ALA A 123 3.47 -11.70 1.18
C ALA A 123 3.20 -11.16 2.60
N SER A 124 3.49 -11.97 3.62
CA SER A 124 3.42 -11.52 4.99
C SER A 124 4.38 -10.33 5.20
N PRO A 125 3.96 -9.28 5.93
CA PRO A 125 4.86 -8.18 6.24
C PRO A 125 6.08 -8.64 7.04
N ARG A 126 7.26 -8.05 6.78
CA ARG A 126 8.51 -8.30 7.54
C ARG A 126 8.36 -8.13 9.04
N SER A 127 7.46 -7.25 9.49
CA SER A 127 7.18 -7.04 10.91
C SER A 127 6.66 -8.29 11.63
N LYS A 128 6.15 -9.28 10.89
CA LYS A 128 5.70 -10.57 11.41
C LYS A 128 6.76 -11.68 11.30
N HIS A 129 7.94 -11.38 10.76
CA HIS A 129 9.01 -12.37 10.66
C HIS A 129 9.43 -12.82 12.07
N PRO A 130 9.61 -14.13 12.33
CA PRO A 130 9.86 -14.65 13.68
C PRO A 130 11.07 -14.01 14.35
N GLU A 131 12.14 -13.73 13.59
CA GLU A 131 13.33 -13.06 14.13
C GLU A 131 13.10 -11.61 14.50
N VAL A 132 12.29 -10.89 13.72
CA VAL A 132 11.91 -9.50 14.04
C VAL A 132 11.05 -9.47 15.30
N VAL A 133 10.14 -10.43 15.45
CA VAL A 133 9.32 -10.56 16.65
C VAL A 133 10.22 -10.82 17.86
N ARG A 134 11.15 -11.77 17.78
CA ARG A 134 12.13 -12.04 18.87
C ARG A 134 12.96 -10.81 19.22
N ALA A 135 13.49 -10.09 18.23
CA ALA A 135 14.29 -8.89 18.47
C ALA A 135 13.47 -7.75 19.12
N ARG A 136 12.20 -7.59 18.72
CA ARG A 136 11.28 -6.63 19.36
C ARG A 136 11.01 -6.99 20.82
N THR A 137 10.78 -8.26 21.10
CA THR A 137 10.59 -8.73 22.49
C THR A 137 11.81 -8.38 23.35
N ARG A 138 13.03 -8.60 22.84
CA ARG A 138 14.27 -8.23 23.54
C ARG A 138 14.38 -6.73 23.81
N VAL A 139 13.98 -5.88 22.86
CA VAL A 139 13.96 -4.42 23.07
C VAL A 139 12.98 -4.05 24.19
N GLU A 140 11.80 -4.66 24.23
CA GLU A 140 10.83 -4.40 25.29
C GLU A 140 11.31 -4.91 26.66
N GLU A 141 11.99 -6.05 26.70
CA GLU A 141 12.60 -6.58 27.93
C GLU A 141 13.70 -5.64 28.44
N ALA A 142 14.65 -5.25 27.59
CA ALA A 142 15.72 -4.33 27.95
C ALA A 142 15.18 -2.95 28.36
N ARG A 143 14.11 -2.49 27.71
CA ARG A 143 13.43 -1.24 28.07
C ARG A 143 12.85 -1.33 29.50
N ARG A 144 12.19 -2.44 29.84
CA ARG A 144 11.64 -2.65 31.19
C ARG A 144 12.74 -2.73 32.25
N SER A 145 13.88 -3.34 31.94
CA SER A 145 15.04 -3.37 32.84
C SER A 145 15.58 -1.95 33.06
N PHE A 146 15.75 -1.17 31.99
CA PHE A 146 16.18 0.22 32.09
C PHE A 146 15.20 1.09 32.89
N GLU A 147 13.89 0.95 32.68
CA GLU A 147 12.87 1.67 33.45
C GLU A 147 12.88 1.31 34.95
N ARG A 148 13.34 0.10 35.30
CA ARG A 148 13.42 -0.36 36.69
C ARG A 148 14.71 0.07 37.38
N GLU A 149 15.84 -0.04 36.70
CA GLU A 149 17.18 0.10 37.30
C GLU A 149 17.82 1.46 37.01
N GLY A 150 17.57 2.05 35.84
CA GLY A 150 18.10 3.35 35.44
C GLY A 150 19.63 3.43 35.37
N THR A 151 20.31 2.28 35.30
CA THR A 151 21.77 2.17 35.29
C THR A 151 22.36 2.42 33.90
N THR A 152 23.66 2.74 33.84
CA THR A 152 24.39 2.85 32.57
C THR A 152 24.42 1.52 31.81
N GLU A 153 24.57 0.41 32.52
CA GLU A 153 24.56 -0.94 31.94
C GLU A 153 23.20 -1.26 31.29
N SER A 154 22.09 -1.01 31.99
CA SER A 154 20.74 -1.22 31.42
C SER A 154 20.44 -0.30 30.22
N GLN A 155 21.05 0.89 30.19
CA GLN A 155 21.00 1.78 29.03
C GLN A 155 21.78 1.22 27.83
N GLU A 156 22.98 0.68 28.06
CA GLU A 156 23.79 0.03 27.03
C GLU A 156 23.09 -1.21 26.47
N GLU A 157 22.47 -2.03 27.33
CA GLU A 157 21.67 -3.18 26.92
C GLU A 157 20.49 -2.78 26.02
N LEU A 158 19.76 -1.72 26.38
CA LEU A 158 18.66 -1.21 25.56
C LEU A 158 19.16 -0.72 24.19
N ASN A 159 20.29 -0.04 24.15
CA ASN A 159 20.89 0.41 22.89
C ASN A 159 21.36 -0.77 22.03
N GLY A 160 21.99 -1.78 22.64
CA GLY A 160 22.39 -3.02 21.96
C GLY A 160 21.19 -3.78 21.39
N ALA A 161 20.10 -3.89 22.16
CA ALA A 161 18.86 -4.53 21.70
C ALA A 161 18.23 -3.78 20.52
N LYS A 162 18.22 -2.44 20.54
CA LYS A 162 17.74 -1.61 19.42
C LYS A 162 18.60 -1.82 18.18
N GLN A 163 19.92 -1.80 18.33
CA GLN A 163 20.84 -2.04 17.23
C GLN A 163 20.64 -3.44 16.63
N GLN A 164 20.45 -4.45 17.47
CA GLN A 164 20.13 -5.81 17.02
C GLN A 164 18.83 -5.85 16.22
N LEU A 165 17.79 -5.13 16.64
CA LEU A 165 16.53 -5.05 15.90
C LEU A 165 16.73 -4.45 14.50
N PHE A 166 17.47 -3.34 14.39
CA PHE A 166 17.79 -2.74 13.08
C PHE A 166 18.60 -3.68 12.20
N SER A 167 19.66 -4.29 12.75
CA SER A 167 20.48 -5.28 12.03
C SER A 167 19.65 -6.48 11.54
N THR A 168 18.70 -6.95 12.35
CA THR A 168 17.77 -8.03 11.97
C THR A 168 16.91 -7.64 10.77
N TYR A 169 16.40 -6.40 10.75
CA TYR A 169 15.65 -5.89 9.60
C TYR A 169 16.50 -5.83 8.33
N ASP A 170 17.73 -5.31 8.43
CA ASP A 170 18.62 -5.18 7.28
C ASP A 170 19.02 -6.54 6.73
N ARG A 171 19.33 -7.50 7.60
CA ARG A 171 19.64 -8.88 7.20
C ARG A 171 18.46 -9.52 6.45
N ILE A 172 17.26 -9.51 7.00
CA ILE A 172 16.07 -10.10 6.36
C ILE A 172 15.78 -9.39 5.03
N LYS A 173 15.91 -8.06 4.98
CA LYS A 173 15.76 -7.31 3.74
C LYS A 173 16.76 -7.75 2.68
N GLY A 174 18.00 -8.01 3.08
CA GLY A 174 19.05 -8.56 2.21
C GLY A 174 18.73 -9.96 1.71
N GLU A 175 18.32 -10.86 2.61
CA GLU A 175 17.92 -12.24 2.28
C GLU A 175 16.76 -12.28 1.28
N GLU A 176 15.69 -11.51 1.52
CA GLU A 176 14.56 -11.40 0.59
C GLU A 176 14.96 -10.84 -0.78
N LEU A 177 15.93 -9.92 -0.81
CA LEU A 177 16.41 -9.34 -2.07
C LEU A 177 17.20 -10.38 -2.85
N MET A 178 18.09 -11.13 -2.19
CA MET A 178 18.85 -12.22 -2.80
C MET A 178 17.91 -13.32 -3.34
N GLU A 179 16.87 -13.68 -2.59
CA GLU A 179 15.87 -14.65 -3.06
C GLU A 179 15.19 -14.17 -4.35
N LYS A 180 14.83 -12.88 -4.44
CA LYS A 180 14.26 -12.31 -5.66
C LYS A 180 15.24 -12.30 -6.83
N VAL A 181 16.51 -12.00 -6.60
CA VAL A 181 17.56 -12.09 -7.64
C VAL A 181 17.66 -13.52 -8.17
N LYS A 182 17.80 -14.49 -7.27
CA LYS A 182 17.85 -15.92 -7.64
C LYS A 182 16.61 -16.36 -8.42
N LYS A 183 15.43 -15.85 -8.03
CA LYS A 183 14.18 -16.10 -8.74
C LYS A 183 14.21 -15.50 -10.15
N VAL A 184 14.70 -14.28 -10.32
CA VAL A 184 14.87 -13.66 -11.65
C VAL A 184 15.78 -14.52 -12.53
N GLU A 185 16.93 -14.96 -12.00
CA GLU A 185 17.89 -15.80 -12.72
C GLU A 185 17.26 -17.13 -13.16
N THR A 186 16.55 -17.80 -12.25
CA THR A 186 15.88 -19.08 -12.54
C THR A 186 14.83 -18.93 -13.63
N VAL A 187 13.91 -17.96 -13.46
CA VAL A 187 12.81 -17.70 -14.39
C VAL A 187 13.32 -17.22 -15.75
N HIS A 188 14.41 -16.44 -15.76
CA HIS A 188 15.08 -16.04 -16.98
C HIS A 188 15.73 -17.23 -17.69
N GLY A 189 16.42 -18.12 -16.97
CA GLY A 189 16.99 -19.36 -17.52
C GLY A 189 15.95 -20.27 -18.16
N GLU A 190 14.75 -20.33 -17.59
CA GLU A 190 13.59 -21.05 -18.13
C GLU A 190 12.86 -20.31 -19.28
N ARG A 191 13.40 -19.17 -19.73
CA ARG A 191 12.84 -18.32 -20.81
C ARG A 191 11.44 -17.76 -20.51
N ARG A 192 11.05 -17.71 -19.23
CA ARG A 192 9.77 -17.14 -18.77
C ARG A 192 9.86 -15.62 -18.59
N TYR A 193 10.18 -14.89 -19.66
CA TYR A 193 10.46 -13.45 -19.62
C TYR A 193 9.36 -12.61 -18.95
N LYS A 194 8.09 -12.93 -19.17
CA LYS A 194 6.95 -12.22 -18.54
C LYS A 194 6.97 -12.33 -17.02
N GLU A 195 7.35 -13.49 -16.50
CA GLU A 195 7.46 -13.72 -15.06
C GLU A 195 8.71 -13.07 -14.48
N SER A 196 9.84 -13.10 -15.21
CA SER A 196 11.07 -12.42 -14.83
C SER A 196 10.85 -10.90 -14.69
N TRP A 197 10.20 -10.28 -15.69
CA TRP A 197 9.80 -8.87 -15.62
C TRP A 197 8.84 -8.55 -14.47
N LYS A 198 7.96 -9.47 -14.09
CA LYS A 198 7.08 -9.28 -12.93
C LYS A 198 7.89 -9.19 -11.64
N VAL A 199 8.86 -10.09 -11.44
CA VAL A 199 9.73 -10.07 -10.26
C VAL A 199 10.60 -8.81 -10.23
N ILE A 200 11.15 -8.38 -11.38
CA ILE A 200 11.91 -7.13 -11.50
C ILE A 200 11.04 -5.93 -11.10
N ASN A 201 9.81 -5.83 -11.61
CA ASN A 201 8.88 -4.76 -11.24
C ASN A 201 8.54 -4.76 -9.73
N GLU A 202 8.43 -5.95 -9.13
CA GLU A 202 8.24 -6.10 -7.68
C GLU A 202 9.48 -5.66 -6.88
N MET A 203 10.69 -5.92 -7.37
CA MET A 203 11.95 -5.46 -6.76
C MET A 203 12.11 -3.95 -6.85
N SER A 204 11.87 -3.36 -8.02
CA SER A 204 12.02 -1.92 -8.26
C SER A 204 10.87 -1.08 -7.68
N GLY A 205 9.83 -1.71 -7.13
CA GLY A 205 8.65 -1.02 -6.61
C GLY A 205 7.81 -0.33 -7.69
N HIS A 206 8.04 -0.63 -8.97
CA HIS A 206 7.35 0.01 -10.09
C HIS A 206 5.93 -0.57 -10.24
N LYS A 207 5.00 -0.11 -9.40
CA LYS A 207 3.57 -0.13 -9.72
C LYS A 207 3.24 1.21 -10.37
N ARG A 208 2.93 1.22 -11.67
CA ARG A 208 2.24 2.35 -12.29
C ARG A 208 0.97 2.60 -11.48
N SER A 209 0.91 3.68 -10.72
CA SER A 209 -0.32 4.09 -10.08
C SER A 209 -1.34 4.32 -11.20
N ARG A 210 -2.47 3.60 -11.18
CA ARG A 210 -3.57 3.78 -12.15
C ARG A 210 -4.16 5.20 -12.18
N ARG A 211 -3.67 6.14 -11.35
CA ARG A 211 -4.15 7.53 -11.33
C ARG A 211 -3.61 8.40 -12.47
N THR A 212 -2.61 7.94 -13.23
CA THR A 212 -1.94 8.76 -14.27
C THR A 212 -1.94 8.12 -15.66
N ALA A 213 -2.79 7.13 -15.91
CA ALA A 213 -2.94 6.54 -17.23
C ALA A 213 -4.42 6.45 -17.61
N GLY A 214 -4.91 7.48 -18.34
CA GLY A 214 -6.17 7.38 -19.08
C GLY A 214 -7.18 8.53 -18.91
N ARG A 215 -6.79 9.78 -19.19
CA ARG A 215 -7.71 10.74 -19.82
C ARG A 215 -6.92 11.51 -20.87
N LEU A 216 -6.60 10.84 -21.98
CA LEU A 216 -6.35 11.55 -23.21
C LEU A 216 -7.72 12.04 -23.67
N GLN A 217 -7.98 13.32 -23.49
CA GLN A 217 -9.07 13.97 -24.22
C GLN A 217 -8.66 14.01 -25.70
N PRO A 218 -9.55 13.71 -26.64
CA PRO A 218 -9.28 14.02 -28.04
C PRO A 218 -9.16 15.54 -28.16
N ARG A 219 -7.93 16.05 -28.38
CA ARG A 219 -7.74 17.42 -28.84
C ARG A 219 -8.19 17.45 -30.29
N GLY A 220 -9.21 18.25 -30.55
CA GLY A 220 -9.81 18.43 -31.87
C GLY A 220 -8.80 18.81 -32.94
N GLU A 221 -9.17 18.45 -34.16
CA GLU A 221 -8.62 18.99 -35.40
C GLU A 221 -8.49 20.52 -35.33
N GLY A 222 -7.35 21.01 -35.78
CA GLY A 222 -7.02 22.43 -35.78
C GLY A 222 -5.64 22.65 -36.38
N ASP A 223 -5.63 22.76 -37.70
CA ASP A 223 -4.70 23.49 -38.55
C ASP A 223 -3.20 23.19 -38.55
N LEU A 224 -2.77 22.88 -39.79
CA LEU A 224 -1.43 22.86 -40.32
C LEU A 224 -0.66 24.15 -39.98
N LEU A 225 0.48 24.02 -39.30
CA LEU A 225 1.64 24.87 -39.59
C LEU A 225 2.93 24.13 -39.24
N VAL A 226 3.60 23.65 -40.29
CA VAL A 226 4.94 23.07 -40.23
C VAL A 226 5.91 24.20 -39.90
N HIS A 227 6.38 24.25 -38.65
CA HIS A 227 7.55 25.05 -38.29
C HIS A 227 8.82 24.20 -38.51
N PRO A 228 9.78 24.65 -39.34
CA PRO A 228 11.01 23.91 -39.56
C PRO A 228 11.94 24.01 -38.35
N LEU A 229 12.50 22.87 -37.94
CA LEU A 229 13.50 22.77 -36.87
C LEU A 229 14.82 23.43 -37.32
N PRO A 230 15.45 24.28 -36.49
CA PRO A 230 16.78 24.80 -36.78
C PRO A 230 17.85 23.80 -36.31
N GLY A 231 18.78 23.47 -37.21
CA GLY A 231 20.05 22.85 -36.84
C GLY A 231 20.27 21.44 -37.39
N SER A 232 20.63 21.35 -38.67
CA SER A 232 21.44 20.25 -39.18
C SER A 232 22.72 20.84 -39.81
N PRO A 233 23.92 20.39 -39.42
CA PRO A 233 25.18 20.89 -39.97
C PRO A 233 25.29 20.62 -41.47
N ARG A 234 25.65 21.65 -42.24
CA ARG A 234 25.93 21.55 -43.68
C ARG A 234 27.26 20.81 -43.88
N HIS A 235 27.23 19.66 -44.55
CA HIS A 235 28.43 19.13 -45.19
C HIS A 235 28.64 19.84 -46.54
N PRO A 236 29.89 20.23 -46.89
CA PRO A 236 30.17 20.86 -48.17
C PRO A 236 30.10 19.87 -49.33
N PRO A 237 29.78 20.33 -50.55
CA PRO A 237 29.67 19.48 -51.72
C PRO A 237 31.07 19.03 -52.17
N ASN A 238 31.28 17.71 -52.27
CA ASN A 238 32.44 17.15 -52.94
C ASN A 238 32.15 17.06 -54.44
N SER A 239 32.80 17.93 -55.19
CA SER A 239 32.87 17.94 -56.64
C SER A 239 33.76 16.81 -57.16
N GLY A 240 33.22 15.97 -58.05
CA GLY A 240 34.00 15.44 -59.18
C GLY A 240 34.19 13.92 -59.28
N ARG A 241 33.55 13.34 -60.32
CA ARG A 241 33.89 12.22 -61.22
C ARG A 241 32.59 11.48 -61.54
N SER A 242 32.16 11.30 -62.80
CA SER A 242 32.84 11.27 -64.09
C SER A 242 31.98 11.91 -65.19
#